data_AF-A0A830B7F4-F1
#
_entry.id   AF-A0A830B7F4-F1
#
_cell.length_a   1.000
_cell.length_b   1.000
_cell.length_c   1.000
_cell.angle_alpha   90.00
_cell.angle_beta   90.00
_cell.angle_gamma   90.00
#
_symmetry.space_group_name_H-M   'P 1'
#
loop_
_entity.id
_entity.type
_entity.pdbx_description
1 polymer ?
#
loop_
_entity_poly.entity_id
_entity_poly.type
_entity_poly.pdbx_seq_one_letter_code
_entity_poly.pdbx_strand_id
1 'polypeptide(L)'
;MMRHVTNMILGMRSPAAPALRMYHERVVDHYINPRNVGSFDKSDLSRTGLIGAPTCGDVMKLQIKVDEVSGKIVDACFKTFGCSSVIASSSVGM
;
A
#
# COMPACT_ATOMS: atom_id res chain seq x y z
N MET A 1 10.45 -44.92 -51.76
CA MET A 1 11.91 -44.73 -51.62
C MET A 1 12.09 -43.27 -51.22
N MET A 2 12.37 -42.83 -49.98
CA MET A 2 12.89 -43.36 -48.70
C MET A 2 12.21 -42.54 -47.57
N ARG A 3 11.45 -43.13 -46.63
CA ARG A 3 11.78 -43.39 -45.20
C ARG A 3 12.92 -42.57 -44.54
N HIS A 4 12.55 -42.02 -43.37
CA HIS A 4 13.36 -41.62 -42.20
C HIS A 4 14.01 -40.22 -42.16
N VAL A 5 13.40 -39.31 -41.37
CA VAL A 5 14.09 -38.74 -40.19
C VAL A 5 13.08 -38.60 -39.05
N THR A 6 13.42 -39.18 -37.91
CA THR A 6 12.59 -39.39 -36.73
C THR A 6 12.40 -38.11 -35.93
N ASN A 7 11.16 -37.86 -35.52
CA ASN A 7 10.76 -36.83 -34.57
C ASN A 7 11.23 -37.23 -33.16
N MET A 8 12.36 -36.70 -32.68
CA MET A 8 12.75 -36.78 -31.26
C MET A 8 13.91 -35.82 -30.94
N ILE A 9 13.60 -34.56 -30.61
CA ILE A 9 14.46 -33.73 -29.77
C ILE A 9 13.60 -33.18 -28.63
N LEU A 10 13.65 -33.95 -27.54
CA LEU A 10 13.76 -33.55 -26.14
C LEU A 10 13.26 -32.13 -25.80
N GLY A 11 12.19 -32.08 -25.01
CA GLY A 11 11.61 -30.87 -24.46
C GLY A 11 12.63 -29.96 -23.78
N MET A 12 12.90 -28.82 -24.39
CA MET A 12 13.44 -27.65 -23.71
C MET A 12 12.25 -26.80 -23.29
N ARG A 13 11.81 -26.96 -22.03
CA ARG A 13 10.97 -25.94 -21.41
C ARG A 13 11.75 -24.63 -21.48
N SER A 14 11.23 -23.63 -22.20
CA SER A 14 11.72 -22.26 -22.09
C SER A 14 11.85 -21.92 -20.60
N PRO A 15 12.97 -21.35 -20.13
CA PRO A 15 13.01 -20.83 -18.78
C PRO A 15 11.92 -19.76 -18.70
N ALA A 16 10.90 -20.02 -17.88
CA ALA A 16 9.87 -19.02 -17.62
C ALA A 16 10.58 -17.77 -17.14
N ALA A 17 10.44 -16.66 -17.87
CA ALA A 17 10.93 -15.36 -17.44
C ALA A 17 10.45 -15.14 -16.00
N PRO A 18 11.30 -14.61 -15.09
CA PRO A 18 10.86 -14.34 -13.73
C PRO A 18 9.63 -13.43 -13.82
N ALA A 19 8.49 -13.92 -13.33
CA ALA A 19 7.29 -13.11 -13.27
C ALA A 19 7.57 -11.94 -12.33
N LEU A 20 7.82 -10.76 -12.91
CA LEU A 20 7.97 -9.51 -12.18
C LEU A 20 6.67 -9.26 -11.41
N ARG A 21 6.71 -9.44 -10.09
CA ARG A 21 5.59 -9.11 -9.22
C ARG A 21 5.56 -7.60 -9.03
N MET A 22 4.78 -6.93 -9.86
CA MET A 22 4.47 -5.51 -9.73
C MET A 22 3.42 -5.27 -8.64
N TYR A 23 3.42 -4.07 -8.08
CA TYR A 23 2.33 -3.62 -7.23
C TYR A 23 1.03 -3.59 -8.03
N HIS A 24 -0.07 -3.97 -7.38
CA HIS A 24 -1.40 -3.84 -7.95
C HIS A 24 -1.67 -2.37 -8.28
N GLU A 25 -2.34 -2.08 -9.40
CA GLU A 25 -2.66 -0.71 -9.86
C GLU A 25 -3.27 0.16 -8.76
N ARG A 26 -4.14 -0.42 -7.94
CA ARG A 26 -4.73 0.24 -6.77
C ARG A 26 -3.69 0.73 -5.77
N VAL A 27 -2.68 -0.07 -5.45
CA VAL A 27 -1.61 0.34 -4.53
C VAL A 27 -0.85 1.53 -5.10
N VAL A 28 -0.59 1.52 -6.41
CA VAL A 28 0.07 2.62 -7.11
C VAL A 28 -0.79 3.88 -7.09
N ASP A 29 -2.09 3.79 -7.33
CA ASP A 29 -3.02 4.93 -7.21
C ASP A 29 -3.02 5.52 -5.80
N HIS A 30 -3.14 4.68 -4.76
CA HIS A 30 -3.12 5.12 -3.37
C HIS A 30 -1.78 5.71 -2.93
N TYR A 31 -0.68 5.40 -3.62
CA TYR A 31 0.61 6.04 -3.41
C TYR A 31 0.70 7.42 -4.08
N ILE A 32 0.23 7.54 -5.33
CA ILE A 32 0.31 8.78 -6.12
C ILE A 32 -0.77 9.79 -5.67
N ASN A 33 -1.98 9.31 -5.43
CA ASN A 33 -3.16 10.07 -5.02
C ASN A 33 -3.67 9.57 -3.66
N PRO A 34 -2.91 9.75 -2.58
CA PRO A 34 -3.33 9.31 -1.26
C PRO A 34 -4.57 10.09 -0.80
N ARG A 35 -5.56 9.35 -0.34
CA ARG A 35 -6.81 9.81 0.26
C ARG A 35 -6.58 10.13 1.74
N ASN A 36 -7.36 11.06 2.31
CA ASN A 36 -7.33 11.38 3.74
C ASN A 36 -5.98 11.92 4.27
N VAL A 37 -5.16 12.50 3.39
CA VAL A 37 -3.91 13.16 3.79
C VAL A 37 -4.21 14.53 4.39
N GLY A 38 -3.76 14.76 5.61
CA GLY A 38 -3.95 16.04 6.28
C GLY A 38 -3.74 15.98 7.78
N SER A 39 -4.25 16.98 8.46
CA SER A 39 -4.31 17.04 9.92
C SER A 39 -5.48 17.91 10.33
N PHE A 40 -6.18 17.52 11.40
CA PHE A 40 -7.19 18.37 12.02
C PHE A 40 -6.55 19.48 12.85
N ASP A 41 -7.29 20.55 13.04
CA ASP A 41 -6.90 21.66 13.90
C ASP A 41 -6.82 21.23 15.37
N LYS A 42 -6.03 21.96 16.15
CA LYS A 42 -5.85 21.68 17.59
C LYS A 42 -7.13 21.92 18.40
N SER A 43 -8.06 22.72 17.88
CA SER A 43 -9.35 23.01 18.50
C SER A 43 -10.40 21.93 18.25
N ASP A 44 -10.18 21.04 17.28
CA ASP A 44 -11.09 19.95 16.99
C ASP A 44 -10.99 18.85 18.06
N LEU A 45 -12.12 18.26 18.44
CA LEU A 45 -12.23 17.08 19.32
C LEU A 45 -11.75 15.80 18.60
N SER A 46 -10.53 15.83 18.06
CA SER A 46 -9.89 14.70 17.41
C SER A 46 -8.92 13.99 18.35
N ARG A 47 -8.91 12.66 18.31
CA ARG A 47 -7.91 11.84 19.01
C ARG A 47 -6.71 11.66 18.11
N THR A 48 -5.51 11.91 18.63
CA THR A 48 -4.26 11.86 17.86
C THR A 48 -3.38 10.70 18.36
N GLY A 49 -2.93 9.86 17.44
CA GLY A 49 -1.86 8.89 17.66
C GLY A 49 -0.61 9.31 16.88
N LEU A 50 0.54 9.35 17.54
CA LEU A 50 1.83 9.57 16.90
C LEU A 50 2.66 8.28 17.00
N ILE A 51 3.11 7.78 15.86
CA ILE A 51 3.84 6.52 15.73
C ILE A 51 5.13 6.80 14.98
N GLY A 52 6.24 6.24 15.42
CA GLY A 52 7.51 6.38 14.73
C GLY A 52 8.36 5.12 14.82
N ALA A 53 9.10 4.81 13.76
CA ALA A 53 10.11 3.77 13.70
C ALA A 53 11.50 4.43 13.73
N PRO A 54 12.15 4.57 14.91
CA PRO A 54 13.34 5.39 15.08
C PRO A 54 14.54 4.93 14.25
N THR A 55 14.58 3.66 13.85
CA THR A 55 15.66 3.11 13.03
C THR A 55 15.52 3.42 11.54
N CYS A 56 14.29 3.60 11.04
CA CYS A 56 14.01 3.83 9.63
C CYS A 56 13.71 5.30 9.31
N GLY A 57 13.52 6.13 10.34
CA GLY A 57 13.13 7.54 10.19
C GLY A 57 11.67 7.74 9.81
N ASP A 58 10.85 6.67 9.83
CA ASP A 58 9.44 6.75 9.50
C ASP A 58 8.66 7.34 10.68
N VAL A 59 7.85 8.36 10.41
CA VAL A 59 6.98 8.99 11.41
C VAL A 59 5.60 9.20 10.82
N MET A 60 4.58 8.75 11.53
CA MET A 60 3.18 8.86 11.15
C MET A 60 2.36 9.47 12.28
N LYS A 61 1.59 10.50 11.95
CA LYS A 61 0.53 11.08 12.76
C LYS A 61 -0.80 10.62 12.20
N LEU A 62 -1.60 9.97 13.04
CA LEU A 62 -2.95 9.52 12.78
C LEU A 62 -3.91 10.36 13.62
N GLN A 63 -4.98 10.90 13.02
CA GLN A 63 -6.04 11.58 13.77
C GLN A 63 -7.41 11.04 13.38
N ILE A 64 -8.26 10.80 14.37
CA ILE A 64 -9.64 10.33 14.18
C ILE A 64 -10.61 11.22 14.94
N LYS A 65 -11.79 11.45 14.36
CA LYS A 65 -12.95 12.04 15.02
C LYS A 65 -13.94 10.93 15.31
N VAL A 66 -14.43 10.88 16.54
CA VAL A 66 -15.37 9.85 17.01
C VAL A 66 -16.62 10.55 17.49
N ASP A 67 -17.77 10.10 17.01
CA ASP A 67 -19.06 10.50 17.58
C ASP A 67 -19.22 9.85 18.95
N GLU A 68 -19.33 10.66 20.01
CA GLU A 68 -19.30 10.14 21.39
C GLU A 68 -20.55 9.35 21.76
N VAL A 69 -21.67 9.57 21.07
CA VAL A 69 -22.94 8.90 21.35
C VAL A 69 -22.97 7.50 20.72
N SER A 70 -22.59 7.39 19.45
CA SER A 70 -22.60 6.12 18.70
C SER A 70 -21.28 5.34 18.80
N GLY A 71 -20.19 5.99 19.23
CA GLY A 71 -18.85 5.41 19.25
C GLY A 71 -18.24 5.18 17.87
N LYS A 72 -18.84 5.70 16.80
CA LYS A 72 -18.38 5.50 15.42
C LYS A 72 -17.34 6.55 15.01
N ILE A 73 -16.39 6.14 14.19
CA ILE A 73 -15.44 7.05 13.54
C ILE A 73 -16.21 7.82 12.46
N VAL A 74 -16.24 9.15 12.59
CA VAL A 74 -16.92 10.03 11.63
C VAL A 74 -15.96 10.61 10.59
N ASP A 75 -14.68 10.73 10.94
CA ASP A 75 -13.65 11.24 10.05
C ASP A 75 -12.26 10.77 10.51
N ALA A 76 -11.34 10.63 9.57
CA ALA A 76 -9.97 10.23 9.81
C ALA A 76 -9.02 10.90 8.81
N CYS A 77 -7.87 11.34 9.31
CA CYS A 77 -6.78 11.83 8.47
C CYS A 77 -5.42 11.36 8.99
N PHE A 78 -4.45 11.29 8.08
CA PHE A 78 -3.07 11.01 8.45
C PHE A 78 -2.08 11.97 7.80
N LYS A 79 -0.92 12.05 8.44
CA LYS A 79 0.28 12.65 7.88
C LYS A 79 1.45 11.75 8.18
N THR A 80 2.19 11.33 7.17
CA THR A 80 3.33 10.42 7.31
C THR A 80 4.53 10.94 6.54
N PHE A 81 5.73 10.62 7.02
CA PHE A 81 7.00 10.92 6.38
C PHE A 81 7.83 9.64 6.28
N GLY A 82 8.47 9.43 5.12
CA GLY A 82 9.34 8.29 4.86
C GLY A 82 8.69 7.22 3.98
N CYS A 83 8.27 6.12 4.61
CA CYS A 83 7.91 4.89 3.93
C CYS A 83 6.74 4.98 2.94
N SER A 84 7.03 4.71 1.65
CA SER A 84 6.04 4.70 0.56
C SER A 84 4.96 3.63 0.72
N SER A 85 5.29 2.48 1.30
CA SER A 85 4.29 1.42 1.56
C SER A 85 3.30 1.83 2.66
N VAL A 86 3.74 2.63 3.63
CA VAL A 86 2.86 3.19 4.66
C VAL A 86 1.90 4.20 4.04
N ILE A 87 2.37 5.08 3.15
CA ILE A 87 1.49 6.05 2.45
C ILE A 87 0.35 5.32 1.72
N ALA A 88 0.67 4.31 0.93
CA ALA A 88 -0.35 3.54 0.20
C ALA A 88 -1.28 2.78 1.14
N SER A 89 -0.74 2.14 2.18
CA SER A 89 -1.54 1.37 3.15
C SER A 89 -2.49 2.25 3.94
N SER A 90 -2.00 3.40 4.41
CA SER A 90 -2.80 4.38 5.14
C SER A 90 -3.90 4.96 4.27
N SER A 91 -3.64 5.22 2.98
CA SER A 91 -4.68 5.71 2.07
C SER A 91 -5.76 4.67 1.74
N VAL A 92 -5.50 3.37 1.89
CA VAL A 92 -6.49 2.31 1.67
C VAL A 92 -7.34 2.07 2.92
N GLY A 93 -6.72 2.09 4.09
CA GLY A 93 -7.36 1.71 5.36
C GLY A 93 -8.08 2.84 6.09
N MET A 94 -7.96 4.08 5.60
CA MET A 94 -8.49 5.30 6.20
C MET A 94 -9.52 5.93 5.28
#